data_AF-A0A561Q7S4-F1
#
_entry.id   AF-A0A561Q7S4-F1
#
_cell.length_a   1.000
_cell.length_b   1.000
_cell.length_c   1.000
_cell.angle_alpha   90.00
_cell.angle_beta   90.00
_cell.angle_gamma   90.00
#
_symmetry.space_group_name_H-M   'P 1'
#
loop_
_entity.id
_entity.type
_entity.pdbx_description
1 polymer ?
#
loop_
_entity_poly.entity_id
_entity_poly.type
_entity_poly.pdbx_seq_one_letter_code
_entity_poly.pdbx_strand_id
1 'polypeptide(L)'
;MERFDRKAPLPAEMQGEWADVEEPASRLIIQGGEVICFGETVVYDYKLVDTVDGALTVSLRIEDETAEDAFQRDNITELVITPEGDFHAYNVKFSSEFKRSDG
;
A
#
# COMPACT_ATOMS: atom_id res chain seq x y z
N MET A 1 15.97 -1.85 -1.98
CA MET A 1 14.66 -1.69 -2.67
C MET A 1 14.84 -1.73 -4.18
N GLU A 2 14.04 -2.54 -4.88
CA GLU A 2 13.95 -2.62 -6.34
C GLU A 2 12.80 -1.75 -6.85
N ARG A 3 13.02 -1.00 -7.94
CA ARG A 3 12.04 -0.07 -8.51
C ARG A 3 11.24 -0.71 -9.64
N PHE A 4 9.91 -0.54 -9.60
CA PHE A 4 8.99 -1.02 -10.62
C PHE A 4 8.04 0.10 -11.07
N ASP A 5 7.68 0.07 -12.35
CA ASP A 5 6.61 0.90 -12.91
C ASP A 5 5.25 0.62 -12.22
N ARG A 6 4.34 1.59 -12.20
CA ARG A 6 2.97 1.43 -11.69
C ARG A 6 2.28 0.19 -12.26
N LYS A 7 2.40 -0.10 -13.55
CA LYS A 7 1.69 -1.20 -14.23
C LYS A 7 2.18 -2.59 -13.82
N ALA A 8 3.40 -2.70 -13.30
CA ALA A 8 3.87 -3.97 -12.77
C ALA A 8 2.98 -4.39 -11.58
N PRO A 9 2.67 -5.68 -11.40
CA PRO A 9 1.90 -6.10 -10.24
C PRO A 9 2.64 -5.80 -8.93
N LEU A 10 1.92 -5.44 -7.87
CA LEU A 10 2.42 -5.54 -6.50
C LEU A 10 2.66 -7.02 -6.15
N PRO A 11 3.49 -7.31 -5.13
CA PRO A 11 3.74 -8.67 -4.67
C PRO A 11 2.45 -9.47 -4.46
N ALA A 12 2.52 -10.78 -4.76
CA ALA A 12 1.36 -11.66 -4.75
C ALA A 12 0.69 -11.74 -3.37
N GLU A 13 1.49 -11.61 -2.32
CA GLU A 13 1.09 -11.62 -0.91
C GLU A 13 0.10 -10.50 -0.59
N MET A 14 0.27 -9.33 -1.22
CA MET A 14 -0.56 -8.12 -1.03
C MET A 14 -1.84 -8.14 -1.88
N GLN A 15 -1.93 -9.01 -2.89
CA GLN A 15 -3.07 -9.03 -3.82
C GLN A 15 -4.37 -9.45 -3.12
N GLY A 16 -5.48 -8.81 -3.52
CA GLY A 16 -6.82 -9.11 -3.04
C GLY A 16 -7.50 -7.94 -2.33
N GLU A 17 -8.53 -8.26 -1.56
CA GLU A 17 -9.31 -7.32 -0.76
C GLU A 17 -9.07 -7.55 0.73
N TRP A 18 -8.81 -6.45 1.43
CA TRP A 18 -8.47 -6.44 2.85
C TRP A 18 -9.40 -5.48 3.58
N ALA A 19 -9.89 -5.88 4.74
CA ALA A 19 -10.74 -5.08 5.60
C ALA A 19 -9.90 -4.45 6.70
N ASP A 20 -10.11 -3.16 6.96
CA ASP A 20 -9.50 -2.49 8.10
C ASP A 20 -9.99 -3.15 9.41
N VAL A 21 -9.07 -3.32 10.36
CA VAL A 21 -9.34 -4.01 11.62
C VAL A 21 -10.22 -3.19 12.57
N GLU A 22 -10.07 -1.87 12.57
CA GLU A 22 -10.83 -0.96 13.43
C GLU A 22 -12.16 -0.57 12.77
N GLU A 23 -12.17 -0.43 11.44
CA GLU A 23 -13.32 -0.05 10.63
C GLU A 23 -13.58 -1.05 9.48
N PRO A 24 -14.22 -2.21 9.71
CA PRO A 24 -14.38 -3.25 8.68
C PRO A 24 -15.16 -2.86 7.40
N ALA A 25 -15.83 -1.71 7.39
CA ALA A 25 -16.43 -1.14 6.19
C ALA A 25 -15.38 -0.52 5.24
N SER A 26 -14.26 -0.09 5.80
CA SER A 26 -13.11 0.47 5.10
C SER A 26 -12.25 -0.65 4.51
N ARG A 27 -11.89 -0.51 3.24
CA ARG A 27 -11.21 -1.54 2.47
C ARG A 27 -9.90 -1.04 1.87
N LEU A 28 -8.93 -1.94 1.78
CA LEU A 28 -7.76 -1.85 0.94
C LEU A 28 -7.87 -2.92 -0.15
N ILE A 29 -7.84 -2.51 -1.41
CA ILE A 29 -7.96 -3.39 -2.57
C ILE A 29 -6.69 -3.24 -3.41
N ILE A 30 -6.03 -4.36 -3.67
CA ILE A 30 -4.83 -4.42 -4.50
C ILE A 30 -5.09 -5.40 -5.65
N GLN A 31 -5.02 -4.88 -6.87
CA GLN A 31 -5.27 -5.64 -8.10
C GLN A 31 -4.21 -5.32 -9.14
N GLY A 32 -3.27 -6.24 -9.31
CA GLY A 32 -2.08 -6.01 -10.11
C GLY A 32 -1.31 -4.82 -9.54
N GLY A 33 -1.15 -3.76 -10.33
CA GLY A 33 -0.49 -2.52 -9.93
C GLY A 33 -1.42 -1.46 -9.33
N GLU A 34 -2.73 -1.71 -9.31
CA GLU A 34 -3.70 -0.73 -8.79
C GLU A 34 -3.90 -0.91 -7.29
N VAL A 35 -4.02 0.22 -6.60
CA VAL A 35 -4.22 0.29 -5.15
C VAL A 35 -5.39 1.24 -4.90
N ILE A 36 -6.41 0.74 -4.21
CA ILE A 36 -7.57 1.51 -3.75
C ILE A 36 -7.60 1.40 -2.23
N CYS A 37 -7.52 2.53 -1.53
CA CYS A 37 -7.56 2.59 -0.08
C CYS A 37 -8.73 3.48 0.34
N PHE A 38 -9.61 2.97 1.21
CA PHE A 38 -10.78 3.70 1.71
C PHE A 38 -11.70 4.24 0.61
N GLY A 39 -11.79 3.50 -0.51
CA GLY A 39 -12.59 3.86 -1.67
C GLY A 39 -11.91 4.84 -2.63
N GLU A 40 -10.72 5.35 -2.30
CA GLU A 40 -9.95 6.26 -3.15
C GLU A 40 -8.81 5.52 -3.87
N THR A 41 -8.65 5.80 -5.16
CA THR A 41 -7.53 5.24 -5.94
C THR A 41 -6.26 5.99 -5.63
N VAL A 42 -5.21 5.26 -5.24
CA VAL A 42 -3.88 5.83 -5.00
C VAL A 42 -3.20 6.09 -6.34
N VAL A 43 -2.99 7.36 -6.66
CA VAL A 43 -2.36 7.78 -7.92
C VAL A 43 -0.86 7.98 -7.70
N TYR A 44 -0.09 6.95 -8.03
CA TYR A 44 1.37 6.93 -7.94
C TYR A 44 2.00 6.61 -9.31
N ASP A 45 3.29 6.91 -9.50
CA ASP A 45 4.01 6.71 -10.77
C ASP A 45 4.86 5.44 -10.75
N TYR A 46 5.49 5.16 -9.62
CA TYR A 46 6.34 3.98 -9.44
C TYR A 46 6.29 3.46 -8.01
N LYS A 47 6.74 2.22 -7.83
CA LYS A 47 6.86 1.60 -6.52
C LYS A 47 8.26 1.09 -6.29
N LEU A 48 8.67 1.10 -5.03
CA LEU A 48 9.88 0.47 -4.55
C LEU A 48 9.48 -0.75 -3.71
N VAL A 49 10.03 -1.92 -3.99
CA VAL A 49 9.74 -3.15 -3.25
C VAL A 49 11.01 -3.61 -2.55
N ASP A 50 10.90 -4.01 -1.29
CA ASP A 50 12.01 -4.57 -0.52
C ASP A 50 11.53 -5.56 0.53
N THR A 51 12.48 -6.29 1.10
CA THR A 51 12.26 -7.08 2.30
C THR A 51 13.22 -6.62 3.38
N VAL A 52 12.70 -6.02 4.44
CA VAL A 52 13.48 -5.46 5.55
C VAL A 52 13.13 -6.24 6.81
N ASP A 53 14.13 -6.91 7.40
CA ASP A 53 13.96 -7.73 8.61
C ASP A 53 12.81 -8.76 8.51
N GLY A 54 12.58 -9.29 7.30
CA GLY A 54 11.53 -10.27 7.00
C GLY A 54 10.16 -9.66 6.68
N ALA A 55 9.98 -8.35 6.86
CA ALA A 55 8.78 -7.65 6.44
C ALA A 55 8.87 -7.29 4.94
N LEU A 56 7.81 -7.57 4.18
CA LEU A 56 7.68 -7.18 2.79
C LEU A 56 7.15 -5.75 2.72
N THR A 57 7.98 -4.83 2.22
CA THR A 57 7.66 -3.40 2.16
C THR A 57 7.52 -2.93 0.72
N VAL A 58 6.47 -2.16 0.45
CA VAL A 58 6.24 -1.47 -0.82
C VAL A 58 6.02 0.02 -0.59
N SER A 59 6.92 0.84 -1.11
CA SER A 59 6.81 2.30 -1.10
C SER A 59 6.20 2.80 -2.40
N LEU A 60 5.12 3.55 -2.32
CA LEU A 60 4.47 4.20 -3.46
C LEU A 60 5.01 5.61 -3.62
N ARG A 61 5.40 5.99 -4.84
CA ARG A 61 6.08 7.25 -5.13
C ARG A 61 5.58 7.89 -6.42
N ILE A 62 5.78 9.20 -6.52
CA ILE A 62 5.56 10.00 -7.73
C ILE A 62 6.90 10.55 -8.22
N GLU A 63 6.99 10.88 -9.51
CA GLU A 63 8.18 11.47 -10.12
C GLU A 63 8.28 12.97 -9.85
N ASP A 64 7.14 13.65 -9.67
CA ASP A 64 7.09 15.08 -9.37
C ASP A 64 7.39 15.34 -7.89
N GLU A 65 8.66 15.59 -7.59
CA GLU A 65 9.14 15.94 -6.25
C GLU A 65 8.43 17.18 -5.67
N THR A 66 7.94 18.10 -6.51
CA THR A 66 7.25 19.31 -6.03
C THR A 66 5.85 19.02 -5.48
N ALA A 67 5.27 17.87 -5.87
CA ALA A 67 3.99 17.39 -5.39
C ALA A 67 4.13 16.36 -4.25
N GLU A 68 5.36 15.99 -3.86
CA GLU A 68 5.60 14.89 -2.91
C GLU A 68 4.95 15.14 -1.55
N ASP A 69 5.08 16.35 -1.00
CA ASP A 69 4.47 16.72 0.28
C ASP A 69 2.93 16.58 0.28
N ALA A 70 2.29 16.93 -0.85
CA ALA A 70 0.85 16.79 -0.99
C ALA A 70 0.48 15.31 -1.13
N PHE A 71 1.20 14.57 -1.98
CA PHE A 71 1.00 13.15 -2.17
C PHE A 71 1.10 12.36 -0.86
N GLN A 72 2.15 12.59 -0.06
CA GLN A 72 2.36 11.92 1.22
C GLN A 72 1.27 12.20 2.25
N ARG A 73 0.57 13.34 2.14
CA ARG A 73 -0.52 13.73 3.04
C ARG A 73 -1.86 13.17 2.62
N ASP A 74 -2.07 13.00 1.34
CA ASP A 74 -3.38 12.68 0.76
C ASP A 74 -3.51 11.19 0.39
N ASN A 75 -2.38 10.48 0.25
CA ASN A 75 -2.35 9.07 -0.12
C ASN A 75 -1.60 8.23 0.91
N ILE A 76 -1.85 6.92 0.90
CA ILE A 76 -0.93 5.95 1.51
C ILE A 76 0.37 5.93 0.69
N THR A 77 1.50 5.85 1.38
CA THR A 77 2.83 5.87 0.75
C THR A 77 3.60 4.60 0.99
N GLU A 78 3.21 3.81 1.99
CA GLU A 78 3.90 2.58 2.35
C GLU A 78 2.88 1.50 2.66
N LEU A 79 3.19 0.30 2.19
CA LEU A 79 2.46 -0.94 2.37
C LEU A 79 3.42 -1.96 2.96
N VAL A 80 3.07 -2.60 4.07
CA VAL A 80 3.97 -3.52 4.77
C VAL A 80 3.23 -4.77 5.20
N ILE A 81 3.67 -5.94 4.72
CA ILE A 81 3.29 -7.22 5.31
C ILE A 81 4.37 -7.63 6.31
N THR A 82 4.01 -7.76 7.58
CA THR A 82 4.93 -8.19 8.64
C THR A 82 5.32 -9.66 8.46
N PRO A 83 6.42 -10.12 9.09
CA PRO A 83 6.76 -11.55 9.12
C PRO A 83 5.63 -12.44 9.66
N GLU A 84 4.79 -11.89 10.53
CA GLU A 84 3.62 -12.55 11.13
C GLU A 84 2.42 -12.63 10.15
N GLY A 85 2.46 -11.88 9.06
CA GLY A 85 1.43 -11.84 8.02
C GLY A 85 0.40 -10.71 8.18
N ASP A 86 0.60 -9.80 9.12
CA ASP A 86 -0.26 -8.62 9.31
C ASP A 86 0.03 -7.60 8.21
N PHE A 87 -1.03 -7.01 7.63
CA PHE A 87 -0.87 -6.06 6.54
C PHE A 87 -1.16 -4.63 7.01
N HIS A 88 -0.17 -3.76 6.91
CA HIS A 88 -0.30 -2.35 7.24
C HIS A 88 -0.22 -1.46 6.01
N ALA A 89 -1.01 -0.39 6.01
CA ALA A 89 -0.82 0.74 5.11
C ALA A 89 -0.70 2.02 5.94
N TYR A 90 0.23 2.90 5.59
CA TYR A 90 0.42 4.14 6.32
C TYR A 90 0.86 5.31 5.42
N ASN A 91 0.67 6.51 5.96
CA ASN A 91 1.20 7.76 5.44
C ASN A 91 1.67 8.65 6.60
N VAL A 92 1.92 9.94 6.32
CA VAL A 92 2.42 10.87 7.36
C VAL A 92 1.37 11.23 8.43
N LYS A 93 0.09 10.90 8.20
CA LYS A 93 -1.03 11.25 9.08
C LYS A 93 -1.57 10.05 9.87
N PHE A 94 -1.53 8.85 9.30
CA PHE A 94 -2.15 7.67 9.90
C PHE A 94 -1.44 6.37 9.52
N SER A 95 -1.77 5.32 10.27
CA SER A 95 -1.44 3.92 9.99
C SER A 95 -2.68 3.07 10.25
N SER A 96 -2.98 2.16 9.34
CA SER A 96 -4.08 1.20 9.45
C SER A 96 -3.57 -0.23 9.31
N GLU A 97 -4.14 -1.13 10.10
CA GLU A 97 -3.96 -2.58 9.98
C GLU A 97 -5.15 -3.17 9.23
N PHE A 98 -4.86 -4.07 8.30
CA PHE A 98 -5.84 -4.76 7.49
C PHE A 98 -5.70 -6.26 7.63
N LYS A 99 -6.84 -6.94 7.63
CA LYS A 99 -6.93 -8.40 7.57
C LYS A 99 -7.55 -8.82 6.25
N ARG A 100 -7.18 -10.00 5.76
CA ARG A 100 -7.83 -10.55 4.58
C ARG A 100 -9.33 -10.58 4.83
N SER A 101 -10.08 -10.08 3.86
CA SER A 101 -11.51 -10.30 3.86
C SER A 101 -11.71 -11.76 3.49
N ASP A 102 -11.74 -12.66 4.48
CA ASP A 102 -12.22 -14.01 4.23
C ASP A 102 -13.62 -13.90 3.60
N GLY A 103 -13.81 -14.57 2.47
CA GLY A 103 -15.11 -14.71 1.84
C GLY A 103 -16.04 -15.59 2.66
#